data_AF-A0A9D2BEW9-F1
#
_entry.id   AF-A0A9D2BEW9-F1
#
_cell.length_a   1.000
_cell.length_b   1.000
_cell.length_c   1.000
_cell.angle_alpha   90.00
_cell.angle_beta   90.00
_cell.angle_gamma   90.00
#
_symmetry.space_group_name_H-M   'P 1'
#
loop_
_entity.id
_entity.type
_entity.pdbx_description
1 polymer ?
#
loop_
_entity_poly.entity_id
_entity_poly.type
_entity_poly.pdbx_seq_one_letter_code
_entity_poly.pdbx_strand_id
1 'polypeptide(L)'
;MRKVNIANEILIPEVIRLLDQGKSVTLRARGNSMLPFITGDRDSVVLSRQNRPAQVGDIVLADLGERHYVIHRIYAIKGNQVTLMGDGNIRGTEQCAMDDIIGQVIQVVRKGKTIRCDSTTERLGAKLWKWLLPCRRYLLAIYRRIN
;
A
#
# COMPACT_ATOMS: atom_id res chain seq x y z
N MET A 1 14.87 -1.98 -20.90
CA MET A 1 15.34 -1.83 -19.49
C MET A 1 15.45 -3.21 -18.86
N ARG A 2 16.60 -3.55 -18.28
CA ARG A 2 16.83 -4.81 -17.56
C ARG A 2 16.05 -4.77 -16.25
N LYS A 3 15.14 -5.73 -16.02
CA LYS A 3 14.43 -5.87 -14.75
C LYS A 3 15.32 -6.64 -13.79
N VAL A 4 15.71 -6.03 -12.67
CA VAL A 4 16.43 -6.70 -11.59
C VAL A 4 15.43 -6.97 -10.48
N ASN A 5 15.30 -8.24 -10.08
CA ASN A 5 14.46 -8.63 -8.95
C ASN A 5 15.33 -8.66 -7.70
N ILE A 6 15.02 -7.80 -6.74
CA ILE A 6 15.76 -7.67 -5.48
C ILE A 6 14.81 -8.08 -4.36
N ALA A 7 15.29 -8.89 -3.42
CA ALA A 7 14.51 -9.27 -2.25
C ALA A 7 14.15 -8.05 -1.40
N ASN A 8 12.92 -8.01 -0.86
CA ASN A 8 12.45 -6.89 -0.05
C ASN A 8 13.35 -6.63 1.16
N GLU A 9 13.91 -7.68 1.76
CA GLU A 9 14.84 -7.60 2.89
C GLU A 9 16.13 -6.82 2.59
N ILE A 10 16.52 -6.73 1.30
CA ILE A 10 17.70 -5.99 0.83
C ILE A 10 17.30 -4.59 0.36
N LEU A 11 16.18 -4.50 -0.35
CA LEU A 11 15.71 -3.24 -0.94
C LEU A 11 15.18 -2.26 0.12
N ILE A 12 14.36 -2.74 1.05
CA ILE A 12 13.62 -1.88 1.98
C ILE A 12 14.51 -1.12 2.97
N PRO A 13 15.61 -1.68 3.50
CA PRO A 13 16.55 -0.90 4.32
C PRO A 13 17.09 0.35 3.61
N GLU A 14 17.36 0.27 2.30
CA GLU A 14 17.80 1.43 1.52
C GLU A 14 16.64 2.41 1.27
N VAL A 15 15.41 1.90 1.08
CA VAL A 15 14.21 2.74 1.02
C VAL A 15 14.04 3.53 2.31
N ILE A 16 14.13 2.87 3.48
CA ILE A 16 14.06 3.52 4.80
C ILE A 16 15.11 4.64 4.89
N ARG A 17 16.38 4.34 4.55
CA ARG A 17 17.46 5.32 4.57
C ARG A 17 17.17 6.56 3.71
N LEU A 18 16.60 6.38 2.52
CA LEU A 18 16.22 7.48 1.63
C LEU A 18 15.03 8.28 2.18
N LEU A 19 14.03 7.60 2.73
CA LEU A 19 12.88 8.25 3.37
C LEU A 19 13.29 9.08 4.59
N ASP A 20 14.24 8.60 5.39
CA ASP A 20 14.78 9.31 6.55
C ASP A 20 15.60 10.55 6.15
N GLN A 21 16.15 10.58 4.93
CA GLN A 21 16.76 11.77 4.33
C GLN A 21 15.72 12.77 3.79
N GLY A 22 14.43 12.52 3.98
CA GLY A 22 13.34 13.35 3.44
C GLY A 22 13.13 13.19 1.93
N LYS A 23 13.73 12.18 1.30
CA LYS A 23 13.51 11.90 -0.13
C LYS A 23 12.25 11.07 -0.32
N SER A 24 11.63 11.19 -1.48
CA SER A 24 10.57 10.27 -1.91
C SER A 24 11.15 9.15 -2.76
N VAL A 25 10.63 7.93 -2.60
CA VAL A 25 11.11 6.74 -3.29
C VAL A 25 10.00 6.14 -4.15
N THR A 26 10.28 5.89 -5.42
CA THR A 26 9.33 5.22 -6.32
C THR A 26 9.65 3.73 -6.39
N LEU A 27 8.71 2.89 -5.97
CA LEU A 27 8.81 1.44 -6.04
C LEU A 27 7.84 0.87 -7.05
N ARG A 28 8.26 -0.18 -7.78
CA ARG A 28 7.36 -0.93 -8.64
C ARG A 28 6.50 -1.86 -7.78
N ALA A 29 5.18 -1.78 -7.91
CA ALA A 29 4.29 -2.68 -7.16
C ALA A 29 4.45 -4.12 -7.66
N ARG A 30 4.37 -5.08 -6.74
CA ARG A 30 4.45 -6.51 -7.03
C ARG A 30 3.29 -7.23 -6.35
N GLY A 31 2.81 -8.29 -7.00
CA GLY A 31 1.69 -9.08 -6.50
C GLY A 31 0.33 -8.43 -6.70
N ASN A 32 -0.69 -9.07 -6.10
CA ASN A 32 -2.10 -8.74 -6.32
C ASN A 32 -2.83 -8.30 -5.05
N SER A 33 -2.09 -8.11 -3.94
CA SER A 33 -2.67 -7.80 -2.62
C SER A 33 -3.31 -6.43 -2.56
N MET A 34 -2.95 -5.50 -3.46
CA MET A 34 -3.49 -4.13 -3.50
C MET A 34 -4.46 -3.89 -4.68
N LEU A 35 -4.91 -4.96 -5.36
CA LEU A 35 -5.94 -4.85 -6.39
C LEU A 35 -7.27 -4.35 -5.80
N PRO A 36 -8.08 -3.57 -6.54
CA PRO A 36 -7.86 -3.07 -7.89
C PRO A 36 -7.10 -1.74 -7.95
N PHE A 37 -6.79 -1.12 -6.79
CA PHE A 37 -6.19 0.22 -6.73
C PHE A 37 -4.74 0.25 -7.20
N ILE A 38 -3.97 -0.81 -6.94
CA ILE A 38 -2.60 -0.95 -7.40
C ILE A 38 -2.46 -2.31 -8.06
N THR A 39 -2.14 -2.32 -9.35
CA THR A 39 -1.89 -3.54 -10.12
C THR A 39 -0.39 -3.86 -10.13
N GLY A 40 -0.02 -5.04 -9.63
CA GLY A 40 1.35 -5.54 -9.68
C GLY A 40 1.89 -5.57 -11.10
N ASP A 41 3.20 -5.34 -11.23
CA ASP A 41 3.95 -5.31 -12.50
C ASP A 41 3.51 -4.24 -13.51
N ARG A 42 2.49 -3.45 -13.19
CA ARG A 42 1.93 -2.37 -14.04
C ARG A 42 2.07 -1.00 -13.40
N ASP A 43 1.71 -0.90 -12.12
CA ASP A 43 1.68 0.35 -11.38
C ASP A 43 2.95 0.50 -10.52
N SER A 44 3.34 1.74 -10.27
CA SER A 44 4.40 2.08 -9.32
C SER A 44 3.83 2.95 -8.20
N VAL A 45 4.39 2.87 -7.01
CA VAL A 45 3.98 3.64 -5.83
C VAL A 45 5.09 4.59 -5.43
N VAL A 46 4.74 5.82 -5.07
CA VAL A 46 5.68 6.82 -4.55
C VAL A 46 5.49 6.89 -3.05
N LEU A 47 6.53 6.51 -2.32
CA LEU A 47 6.62 6.53 -0.87
C LEU A 47 7.28 7.83 -0.41
N SER A 48 6.77 8.37 0.70
CA SER A 48 7.39 9.48 1.42
C SER A 48 7.26 9.24 2.92
N ARG A 49 8.15 9.86 3.71
CA ARG A 49 7.97 9.92 5.16
C ARG A 49 6.63 10.60 5.45
N GLN A 50 5.93 10.10 6.47
CA GLN A 50 4.68 10.69 6.91
C GLN A 50 4.92 12.07 7.52
N ASN A 51 4.29 13.09 6.94
CA ASN A 51 4.31 14.46 7.47
C ASN A 51 3.12 14.75 8.40
N ARG A 52 2.26 13.75 8.62
CA ARG A 52 1.09 13.79 9.50
C ARG A 52 0.90 12.43 10.16
N PRO A 53 0.15 12.35 11.27
CA PRO A 53 -0.23 11.06 11.85
C PRO A 53 -0.92 10.17 10.81
N ALA A 54 -0.57 8.88 10.83
CA ALA A 54 -1.23 7.87 10.01
C ALA A 54 -2.72 7.80 10.36
N GLN A 55 -3.57 7.66 9.34
CA GLN A 55 -5.02 7.63 9.50
C GLN A 55 -5.60 6.41 8.80
N VAL A 56 -6.78 5.98 9.26
CA VAL A 56 -7.55 4.93 8.60
C VAL A 56 -7.81 5.30 7.14
N GLY A 57 -7.48 4.37 6.24
CA GLY A 57 -7.57 4.54 4.80
C GLY A 57 -6.25 4.92 4.12
N ASP A 58 -5.21 5.29 4.86
CA ASP A 58 -3.89 5.55 4.28
C ASP A 58 -3.24 4.25 3.79
N ILE A 59 -2.50 4.32 2.69
CA ILE A 59 -1.66 3.20 2.23
C ILE A 59 -0.26 3.43 2.79
N VAL A 60 0.27 2.45 3.52
CA VAL A 60 1.54 2.56 4.22
C VAL A 60 2.45 1.39 3.90
N LEU A 61 3.75 1.66 3.90
CA LEU A 61 4.79 0.65 4.01
C LEU A 61 5.02 0.39 5.51
N ALA A 62 4.84 -0.84 5.94
CA ALA A 62 5.02 -1.25 7.33
C ALA A 62 5.96 -2.47 7.43
N ASP A 63 6.68 -2.55 8.54
CA ASP A 63 7.40 -3.73 8.97
C ASP A 63 6.47 -4.60 9.82
N LEU A 64 6.32 -5.88 9.48
CA LEU A 64 5.55 -6.85 10.28
C LEU A 64 6.44 -7.67 11.22
N GLY A 65 7.72 -7.32 11.32
CA GLY A 65 8.73 -8.09 12.03
C GLY A 65 9.50 -9.04 11.10
N GLU A 66 10.65 -9.52 11.56
CA GLU A 66 11.52 -10.47 10.84
C GLU A 66 11.86 -10.03 9.39
N ARG A 67 11.98 -8.71 9.15
CA ARG A 67 12.22 -8.12 7.81
C ARG A 67 11.10 -8.39 6.80
N HIS A 68 9.89 -8.63 7.28
CA HIS A 68 8.73 -8.83 6.44
C HIS A 68 8.00 -7.50 6.20
N TYR A 69 8.21 -6.93 5.02
CA TYR A 69 7.65 -5.63 4.65
C TYR A 69 6.42 -5.76 3.76
N VAL A 70 5.36 -5.00 4.09
CA VAL A 70 4.12 -4.96 3.32
C VAL A 70 3.70 -3.53 2.99
N ILE A 71 3.09 -3.36 1.81
CA ILE A 71 2.41 -2.11 1.44
C ILE A 71 0.91 -2.37 1.45
N HIS A 72 0.23 -1.98 2.52
CA HIS A 72 -1.19 -2.23 2.70
C HIS A 72 -1.93 -0.98 3.20
N ARG A 73 -3.26 -1.02 3.14
CA ARG A 73 -4.11 0.06 3.62
C ARG A 73 -4.37 -0.11 5.11
N ILE A 74 -4.30 0.99 5.86
CA ILE A 74 -4.72 1.03 7.26
C ILE A 74 -6.23 0.81 7.32
N TYR A 75 -6.63 -0.33 7.86
CA TYR A 75 -8.02 -0.73 8.00
C TYR A 75 -8.66 -0.18 9.27
N ALA A 76 -7.91 -0.22 10.38
CA ALA A 76 -8.32 0.27 11.69
C ALA A 76 -7.07 0.65 12.51
N ILE A 77 -7.23 1.60 13.42
CA ILE A 77 -6.22 1.98 14.41
C ILE A 77 -6.88 1.87 15.78
N LYS A 78 -6.22 1.20 16.73
CA LYS A 78 -6.66 1.04 18.12
C LYS A 78 -5.48 1.33 19.05
N GLY A 79 -5.40 2.56 19.55
CA GLY A 79 -4.24 3.00 20.34
C GLY A 79 -2.97 2.89 19.51
N ASN A 80 -1.97 2.13 19.99
CA ASN A 80 -0.72 1.88 19.26
C ASN A 80 -0.82 0.75 18.23
N GLN A 81 -1.93 0.00 18.19
CA GLN A 81 -2.08 -1.15 17.31
C GLN A 81 -2.75 -0.73 16.00
N VAL A 82 -2.09 -1.02 14.89
CA VAL A 82 -2.56 -0.71 13.54
C VAL A 82 -2.92 -2.02 12.84
N THR A 83 -4.15 -2.10 12.35
CA THR A 83 -4.59 -3.21 11.49
C THR A 83 -4.44 -2.83 10.04
N LEU A 84 -3.64 -3.58 9.31
CA LEU A 84 -3.42 -3.42 7.87
C LEU A 84 -4.23 -4.46 7.11
N MET A 85 -4.65 -4.09 5.91
CA MET A 85 -5.30 -5.01 4.97
C MET A 85 -4.96 -4.62 3.54
N GLY A 86 -4.55 -5.61 2.75
CA GLY A 86 -4.41 -5.45 1.31
C GLY A 86 -5.76 -5.17 0.63
N ASP A 87 -5.79 -4.26 -0.33
CA ASP A 87 -7.03 -3.91 -1.04
C ASP A 87 -7.64 -5.07 -1.86
N GLY A 88 -6.87 -6.12 -2.13
CA GLY A 88 -7.27 -7.35 -2.80
C GLY A 88 -7.54 -8.51 -1.85
N ASN A 89 -7.34 -8.33 -0.54
CA ASN A 89 -7.56 -9.37 0.46
C ASN A 89 -9.04 -9.45 0.83
N ILE A 90 -9.60 -10.67 0.90
CA ILE A 90 -11.00 -10.86 1.33
C ILE A 90 -11.08 -10.93 2.87
N ARG A 91 -10.10 -11.57 3.51
CA ARG A 91 -10.04 -11.78 4.97
C ARG A 91 -8.66 -11.57 5.60
N GLY A 92 -7.59 -11.54 4.80
CA GLY A 92 -6.22 -11.39 5.31
C GLY A 92 -5.99 -9.99 5.86
N THR A 93 -5.74 -9.91 7.17
CA THR A 93 -5.34 -8.70 7.88
C THR A 93 -4.01 -8.94 8.57
N GLU A 94 -3.18 -7.92 8.61
CA GLU A 94 -1.93 -7.90 9.34
C GLU A 94 -2.01 -6.89 10.49
N GLN A 95 -1.16 -7.05 11.50
CA GLN A 95 -1.09 -6.15 12.64
C GLN A 95 0.34 -5.68 12.81
N CYS A 96 0.50 -4.39 13.06
CA CYS A 96 1.78 -3.77 13.38
C CYS A 96 1.57 -2.67 14.43
N ALA A 97 2.65 -2.22 15.06
CA ALA A 97 2.61 -1.01 15.88
C ALA A 97 2.58 0.24 14.98
N MET A 98 2.20 1.38 15.55
CA MET A 98 2.30 2.66 14.86
C MET A 98 3.75 2.99 14.51
N ASP A 99 4.69 2.61 15.38
CA ASP A 99 6.13 2.84 15.20
C ASP A 99 6.74 1.99 14.08
N ASP A 100 6.09 0.88 13.71
CA ASP A 100 6.53 0.00 12.62
C ASP A 100 6.15 0.56 11.22
N ILE A 101 5.44 1.69 11.18
CA ILE A 101 5.10 2.37 9.93
C ILE A 101 6.33 3.14 9.44
N ILE A 102 6.91 2.65 8.34
CA ILE A 102 8.09 3.21 7.70
C ILE A 102 7.75 4.47 6.89
N GLY A 103 6.65 4.43 6.14
CA GLY A 103 6.30 5.50 5.21
C GLY A 103 4.91 5.37 4.63
N GLN A 104 4.46 6.42 3.97
CA GLN A 104 3.15 6.50 3.34
C GLN A 104 3.29 6.56 1.82
N VAL A 105 2.41 5.85 1.12
CA VAL A 105 2.23 6.02 -0.32
C VAL A 105 1.45 7.30 -0.56
N ILE A 106 2.12 8.28 -1.15
CA ILE A 106 1.52 9.59 -1.48
C ILE A 106 0.91 9.60 -2.87
N GLN A 107 1.46 8.79 -3.79
CA GLN A 107 1.03 8.77 -5.19
C GLN A 107 1.17 7.36 -5.79
N VAL A 108 0.29 7.05 -6.74
CA VAL A 108 0.37 5.86 -7.60
C VAL A 108 0.58 6.32 -9.03
N VAL A 109 1.64 5.83 -9.67
CA VAL A 109 1.94 6.07 -11.08
C VAL A 109 1.40 4.90 -11.91
N ARG A 110 0.37 5.17 -12.71
CA ARG A 110 -0.31 4.21 -13.57
C ARG A 110 -0.20 4.64 -15.03
N LYS A 111 0.47 3.83 -15.86
CA LYS A 111 0.65 4.10 -17.31
C LYS A 111 1.14 5.54 -17.60
N GLY A 112 2.07 6.06 -16.79
CA GLY A 112 2.61 7.42 -16.92
C GLY A 112 1.75 8.54 -16.32
N LYS A 113 0.56 8.23 -15.78
CA LYS A 113 -0.27 9.18 -15.03
C LYS A 113 -0.04 9.04 -13.53
N THR A 114 0.16 10.16 -12.85
CA THR A 114 0.31 10.20 -11.39
C THR A 114 -1.02 10.49 -10.74
N ILE A 115 -1.49 9.58 -9.89
CA ILE A 115 -2.72 9.70 -9.11
C ILE A 115 -2.31 9.97 -7.67
N ARG A 116 -2.78 11.07 -7.07
CA ARG A 116 -2.47 11.39 -5.66
C ARG A 116 -3.44 10.65 -4.73
N CYS A 117 -2.89 9.95 -3.74
CA CYS A 117 -3.65 9.16 -2.77
C CYS A 117 -4.32 10.02 -1.69
N ASP A 118 -3.98 11.31 -1.60
CA ASP A 118 -4.58 12.29 -0.69
C ASP A 118 -5.93 12.84 -1.19
N SER A 119 -6.27 12.59 -2.45
CA SER A 119 -7.49 13.09 -3.08
C SER A 119 -8.75 12.60 -2.34
N THR A 120 -9.71 13.49 -2.11
CA THR A 120 -10.99 13.17 -1.48
C THR A 120 -11.73 12.05 -2.21
N THR A 121 -11.59 11.97 -3.53
CA THR A 121 -12.12 10.90 -4.38
C THR A 121 -11.53 9.53 -4.05
N GLU A 122 -10.21 9.44 -3.87
CA GLU A 122 -9.52 8.19 -3.49
C GLU A 122 -9.91 7.76 -2.08
N ARG A 123 -10.05 8.71 -1.15
CA ARG A 123 -10.54 8.43 0.21
C ARG A 123 -11.98 7.94 0.22
N LEU A 124 -12.85 8.53 -0.57
CA LEU A 124 -14.23 8.08 -0.76
C LEU A 124 -14.28 6.69 -1.42
N GLY A 125 -13.47 6.47 -2.46
CA GLY A 125 -13.33 5.18 -3.12
C GLY A 125 -12.86 4.09 -2.16
N ALA A 126 -11.87 4.38 -1.30
CA ALA A 126 -11.41 3.46 -0.27
C ALA A 126 -12.49 3.14 0.78
N LYS A 127 -13.26 4.14 1.20
CA LYS A 127 -14.40 3.94 2.12
C LYS A 127 -15.49 3.08 1.48
N LEU A 128 -15.85 3.35 0.23
CA LEU A 128 -16.81 2.56 -0.53
C LEU A 128 -16.31 1.12 -0.71
N TRP A 129 -15.02 0.94 -1.02
CA TRP A 129 -14.41 -0.38 -1.16
C TRP A 129 -14.42 -1.17 0.14
N LYS A 130 -14.17 -0.50 1.28
CA LYS A 130 -14.33 -1.09 2.62
C LYS A 130 -15.78 -1.50 2.89
N TRP A 131 -16.75 -0.68 2.50
CA TRP A 131 -18.17 -1.03 2.63
C TRP A 131 -18.56 -2.21 1.73
N LEU A 132 -17.97 -2.31 0.54
CA LEU A 132 -18.16 -3.40 -0.42
C LEU A 132 -17.38 -4.68 -0.08
N LEU A 133 -16.76 -4.80 1.09
CA LEU A 133 -16.12 -6.04 1.58
C LEU A 133 -16.93 -7.33 1.33
N PRO A 134 -18.25 -7.43 1.64
CA PRO A 134 -19.02 -8.65 1.37
C PRO A 134 -19.10 -8.99 -0.12
N CYS A 135 -19.12 -7.99 -0.99
CA CYS A 135 -19.19 -8.14 -2.44
C CYS A 135 -17.81 -8.26 -3.10
N ARG A 136 -16.74 -7.96 -2.38
CA ARG A 136 -15.35 -7.89 -2.87
C ARG A 136 -14.92 -9.18 -3.56
N ARG A 137 -15.37 -10.34 -3.07
CA ARG A 137 -15.09 -11.65 -3.70
C ARG A 137 -15.52 -11.68 -5.17
N TYR A 138 -16.74 -11.20 -5.46
CA TYR A 138 -17.29 -11.19 -6.81
C TYR A 138 -16.66 -10.09 -7.66
N LEU A 139 -16.45 -8.89 -7.11
CA LEU A 139 -15.81 -7.78 -7.81
C LEU A 139 -14.38 -8.12 -8.24
N LEU A 140 -13.59 -8.74 -7.36
CA LEU A 140 -12.24 -9.20 -7.69
C LEU A 140 -12.25 -10.36 -8.68
N ALA A 141 -13.23 -11.28 -8.60
CA ALA A 141 -13.36 -12.38 -9.56
C ALA A 141 -13.69 -11.85 -10.97
N ILE A 142 -14.57 -10.86 -11.09
CA ILE A 142 -14.88 -10.18 -12.34
C ILE A 142 -13.66 -9.44 -12.87
N TYR A 143 -12.99 -8.66 -12.02
CA TYR A 143 -11.79 -7.92 -12.40
C TYR A 143 -10.69 -8.82 -12.95
N ARG A 144 -10.42 -9.95 -12.29
CA ARG A 144 -9.43 -10.96 -12.74
C ARG A 144 -9.81 -11.69 -14.02
N ARG A 145 -11.09 -11.69 -14.41
CA ARG A 145 -11.56 -12.30 -15.66
C ARG A 145 -11.49 -11.32 -16.85
N ILE A 146 -11.61 -10.02 -16.59
CA ILE A 146 -11.66 -8.99 -17.63
C ILE A 146 -10.27 -8.48 -18.01
N ASN A 147 -9.28 -8.57 -17.10
CA ASN A 147 -7.98 -7.91 -17.22
C ASN A 147 -6.84 -8.85 -16.86
#